data_AF-A0A4S4FVZ8-F1
#
_entry.id   AF-A0A4S4FVZ8-F1
#
_cell.length_a   1.000
_cell.length_b   1.000
_cell.length_c   1.000
_cell.angle_alpha   90.00
_cell.angle_beta   90.00
_cell.angle_gamma   90.00
#
_symmetry.space_group_name_H-M   'P 1'
#
loop_
_entity.id
_entity.type
_entity.pdbx_description
1 polymer ?
#
loop_
_entity_poly.entity_id
_entity_poly.type
_entity_poly.pdbx_seq_one_letter_code
_entity_poly.pdbx_strand_id
1 'polypeptide(L)'
;MNNPKCALCGAKMRRNGSTSSGRQRWRCTVCGSSSVRRIDSRAKDLAFFLDWLLSKDSIAEKKVSRATFWRRTSWIWEIWPIAPCVGEVFDVVFLDGIWLKRDAVVLIACSRGHVLAWHLAQSECAEA
;
A
#
# COMPACT_ATOMS: atom_id res chain seq x y z
N MET A 1 9.00 25.48 7.04
CA MET A 1 9.00 24.16 7.73
C MET A 1 8.35 24.35 9.10
N ASN A 2 7.21 23.68 9.36
CA ASN A 2 6.52 23.83 10.64
C ASN A 2 7.12 22.89 11.69
N ASN A 3 7.65 23.46 12.77
CA ASN A 3 8.07 22.70 13.94
C ASN A 3 6.86 21.92 14.51
N PRO A 4 7.05 20.69 15.00
CA PRO A 4 5.97 19.91 15.58
C PRO A 4 5.43 20.60 16.84
N LYS A 5 4.16 20.34 17.14
CA LYS A 5 3.53 20.72 18.39
C LYS A 5 3.70 19.60 19.41
N CYS A 6 3.83 19.98 20.68
CA CYS A 6 3.88 19.04 21.78
C CYS A 6 2.55 18.29 21.89
N ALA A 7 2.59 16.96 21.97
CA ALA A 7 1.38 16.13 22.14
C ALA A 7 0.70 16.33 23.50
N LEU A 8 1.42 16.86 24.50
CA LEU A 8 0.88 17.07 25.86
C LEU A 8 0.27 18.45 26.05
N CYS A 9 0.91 19.51 25.54
CA CYS A 9 0.50 20.89 25.80
C CYS A 9 0.28 21.74 24.53
N GLY A 10 0.43 21.17 23.33
CA GLY A 10 0.23 21.87 22.06
C GLY A 10 1.28 22.94 21.70
N ALA A 11 2.20 23.28 22.62
CA ALA A 11 3.22 24.28 22.38
C ALA A 11 4.20 23.89 21.26
N LYS A 12 4.79 24.89 20.60
CA LYS A 12 5.83 24.68 19.58
C LYS A 12 7.03 23.97 20.19
N MET A 13 7.58 23.00 19.48
CA MET A 13 8.80 22.31 19.88
C MET A 13 10.02 22.89 19.16
N ARG A 14 11.21 22.77 19.78
CA ARG A 14 12.49 23.11 19.17
C ARG A 14 13.29 21.86 18.86
N ARG A 15 14.23 21.98 17.91
CA ARG A 15 15.18 20.92 17.57
C ARG A 15 16.03 20.57 18.80
N ASN A 16 16.23 19.28 19.07
CA ASN A 16 16.96 18.81 20.27
C ASN A 16 17.88 17.62 19.95
N GLY A 17 18.79 17.80 18.98
CA GLY A 17 19.71 16.76 18.53
C GLY A 17 19.02 15.61 17.78
N SER A 18 19.73 14.51 17.57
CA SER A 18 19.22 13.29 16.93
C SER A 18 19.30 12.09 17.87
N THR A 19 18.53 11.04 17.57
CA THR A 19 18.73 9.73 18.18
C THR A 19 20.00 9.07 17.64
N SER A 20 20.46 7.99 18.28
CA SER A 20 21.57 7.15 17.78
C SER A 20 21.32 6.64 16.35
N SER A 21 20.05 6.42 16.00
CA SER A 21 19.59 6.07 14.64
C SER A 21 19.43 7.27 13.68
N GLY A 22 19.96 8.44 14.03
CA GLY A 22 19.94 9.65 13.20
C GLY A 22 18.59 10.37 13.11
N ARG A 23 17.56 9.95 13.87
CA ARG A 23 16.23 10.59 13.79
C ARG A 23 16.20 11.90 14.55
N GLN A 24 15.61 12.92 13.95
CA GLN A 24 15.46 14.23 14.56
C GLN A 24 14.61 14.17 15.84
N ARG A 25 15.20 14.53 16.98
CA ARG A 25 14.51 14.70 18.27
C ARG A 25 14.07 16.15 18.44
N TRP A 26 12.92 16.33 19.05
CA TRP A 26 12.27 17.61 19.33
C TRP A 26 12.01 17.72 20.82
N ARG A 27 12.15 18.92 21.39
CA ARG A 27 11.84 19.20 22.80
C ARG A 27 10.84 20.34 22.89
N CYS A 28 9.80 20.15 23.70
CA CYS A 28 8.83 21.18 24.01
C CYS A 28 9.49 22.30 24.82
N THR A 29 9.24 23.55 24.44
CA THR A 29 9.79 24.72 25.15
C THR A 29 9.03 25.05 26.44
N VAL A 30 7.86 24.45 26.67
CA VAL A 30 7.00 24.72 27.83
C VAL A 30 7.12 23.59 28.85
N CYS A 31 6.64 22.38 28.52
CA CYS A 31 6.63 21.26 29.47
C CYS A 31 7.89 20.37 29.43
N GLY A 32 8.85 20.68 28.55
CA GLY A 32 10.10 19.90 28.44
C GLY A 32 9.98 18.50 27.83
N SER A 33 8.77 18.06 27.45
CA SER A 33 8.59 16.74 26.83
C SER A 33 9.39 16.62 25.53
N SER A 34 9.89 15.41 25.24
CA SER A 34 10.67 15.14 24.03
C SER A 34 9.93 14.17 23.13
N SER A 35 10.03 14.38 21.82
CA SER A 35 9.42 13.51 20.82
C SER A 35 10.35 13.31 19.64
N VAL A 36 10.14 12.23 18.91
CA VAL A 36 10.78 11.98 17.61
C VAL A 36 9.67 11.98 16.59
N ARG A 37 9.81 12.78 15.53
CA ARG A 37 8.83 12.80 14.45
C ARG A 37 9.24 11.76 13.41
N ARG A 38 8.36 10.78 13.18
CA ARG A 38 8.41 9.95 11.96
C ARG A 38 7.51 10.62 10.93
N ILE A 39 8.06 10.88 9.74
CA ILE A 39 7.23 11.24 8.59
C ILE A 39 6.63 9.92 8.10
N ASP A 40 5.31 9.82 8.12
CA ASP A 40 4.62 8.71 7.45
C ASP A 40 4.60 9.00 5.94
N SER A 41 5.25 8.14 5.16
CA SER A 41 5.29 8.21 3.71
C SER A 41 4.35 7.22 3.03
N ARG A 42 3.60 6.39 3.77
CA ARG A 42 2.81 5.28 3.21
C ARG A 42 1.86 5.71 2.11
N ALA A 43 1.15 6.82 2.29
CA ALA A 43 0.25 7.34 1.25
C ALA A 43 1.01 7.71 -0.05
N LYS A 44 2.21 8.27 0.06
CA LYS A 44 3.08 8.58 -1.09
C LYS A 44 3.64 7.31 -1.71
N ASP A 45 4.00 6.33 -0.89
CA ASP A 45 4.49 5.03 -1.33
C ASP A 45 3.39 4.26 -2.09
N LEU A 46 2.15 4.31 -1.61
CA LEU A 46 0.97 3.75 -2.29
C LEU A 46 0.67 4.44 -3.61
N ALA A 47 0.64 5.78 -3.63
CA ALA A 47 0.42 6.53 -4.87
C ALA A 47 1.48 6.20 -5.92
N PHE A 48 2.74 6.13 -5.51
CA PHE A 48 3.85 5.74 -6.38
C PHE A 48 3.75 4.28 -6.87
N PHE A 49 3.28 3.37 -6.02
CA PHE A 49 3.03 1.98 -6.40
C PHE A 49 1.89 1.86 -7.41
N LEU A 50 0.76 2.53 -7.19
CA LEU A 50 -0.39 2.51 -8.11
C LEU A 50 -0.04 3.15 -9.46
N ASP A 51 0.74 4.24 -9.46
CA ASP A 51 1.26 4.87 -10.68
C ASP A 51 2.18 3.93 -11.49
N TRP A 52 2.86 2.99 -10.84
CA TRP A 52 3.60 1.92 -11.53
C TRP A 52 2.68 0.78 -11.98
N LEU A 53 1.84 0.28 -11.08
CA LEU A 53 1.00 -0.90 -11.31
C LEU A 53 0.00 -0.68 -12.46
N LEU A 54 -0.53 0.54 -12.58
CA LEU A 54 -1.54 0.90 -13.58
C LEU A 54 -0.93 1.50 -14.85
N SER A 55 0.39 1.60 -14.95
CA SER A 55 1.08 2.07 -16.16
C SER A 55 1.70 0.91 -16.95
N LYS A 56 2.29 1.25 -18.11
CA LYS A 56 3.10 0.31 -18.90
C LYS A 56 4.58 0.35 -18.52
N ASP A 57 4.94 1.15 -17.52
CA ASP A 57 6.33 1.39 -17.15
C ASP A 57 6.91 0.18 -16.43
N SER A 58 8.10 -0.22 -16.82
CA SER A 58 8.95 -1.09 -16.02
C SER A 58 9.40 -0.37 -14.74
N ILE A 59 9.79 -1.14 -13.73
CA ILE A 59 10.38 -0.58 -12.50
C ILE A 59 11.64 0.25 -12.80
N ALA A 60 12.38 -0.11 -13.87
CA ALA A 60 13.59 0.61 -14.28
C ALA A 60 13.30 2.05 -14.73
N GLU A 61 12.11 2.30 -15.25
CA GLU A 61 11.70 3.63 -15.73
C GLU A 61 11.25 4.57 -14.60
N LYS A 62 10.93 4.04 -13.41
CA LYS A 62 10.47 4.84 -12.25
C LYS A 62 11.57 5.66 -11.54
N LYS A 63 12.75 5.84 -12.16
CA LYS A 63 13.90 6.64 -11.65
C LYS A 63 14.30 6.30 -10.21
N VAL A 64 14.07 5.05 -9.79
CA VAL A 64 14.47 4.52 -8.48
C VAL A 64 15.15 3.17 -8.66
N SER A 65 16.06 2.82 -7.76
CA SER A 65 16.61 1.47 -7.76
C SER A 65 15.53 0.45 -7.42
N ARG A 66 15.57 -0.73 -8.07
CA ARG A 66 14.67 -1.85 -7.77
C ARG A 66 14.61 -2.16 -6.27
N ALA A 67 15.76 -2.19 -5.59
CA ALA A 67 15.82 -2.46 -4.16
C ALA A 67 15.06 -1.40 -3.33
N THR A 68 15.12 -0.14 -3.74
CA THR A 68 14.39 0.95 -3.06
C THR A 68 12.89 0.85 -3.32
N PHE A 69 12.48 0.51 -4.55
CA PHE A 69 11.09 0.26 -4.89
C PHE A 69 10.50 -0.82 -3.98
N TRP A 70 11.10 -2.02 -3.98
CA TRP A 70 10.63 -3.17 -3.20
C TRP A 70 10.57 -2.88 -1.71
N ARG A 71 11.59 -2.20 -1.15
CA ARG A 71 11.58 -1.82 0.28
C ARG A 71 10.45 -0.85 0.64
N ARG A 72 10.11 0.09 -0.26
CA ARG A 72 9.05 1.10 -0.01
C ARG A 72 7.65 0.51 -0.16
N THR A 73 7.49 -0.46 -1.06
CA THR A 73 6.19 -1.03 -1.43
C THR A 73 5.92 -2.39 -0.81
N SER A 74 6.85 -2.98 -0.05
CA SER A 74 6.72 -4.32 0.55
C SER A 74 5.41 -4.51 1.32
N TRP A 75 5.05 -3.53 2.14
CA TRP A 75 3.83 -3.56 2.97
C TRP A 75 2.54 -3.56 2.14
N ILE A 76 2.58 -3.11 0.88
CA ILE A 76 1.41 -3.08 -0.01
C ILE A 76 1.09 -4.49 -0.49
N TRP A 77 2.09 -5.36 -0.64
CA TRP A 77 1.91 -6.76 -1.03
C TRP A 77 1.29 -7.62 0.08
N GLU A 78 1.30 -7.13 1.32
CA GLU A 78 0.60 -7.76 2.44
C GLU A 78 -0.92 -7.44 2.42
N ILE A 79 -1.34 -6.51 1.57
CA ILE A 79 -2.77 -6.21 1.40
C ILE A 79 -3.39 -7.33 0.58
N TRP A 80 -4.32 -8.05 1.22
CA TRP A 80 -5.20 -9.00 0.54
C TRP A 80 -6.55 -8.30 0.27
N PRO A 81 -6.77 -7.75 -0.93
CA PRO A 81 -8.08 -7.19 -1.25
C PRO A 81 -9.11 -8.32 -1.15
N ILE A 82 -10.28 -8.04 -0.60
CA ILE A 82 -11.40 -8.97 -0.66
C ILE A 82 -12.30 -8.47 -1.78
N ALA A 83 -12.63 -9.34 -2.73
CA ALA A 83 -13.62 -9.00 -3.75
C ALA A 83 -14.97 -8.71 -3.07
N PRO A 84 -15.52 -7.50 -3.17
CA PRO A 84 -16.81 -7.21 -2.57
C PRO A 84 -17.90 -8.02 -3.30
N CYS A 85 -18.83 -8.61 -2.53
CA CYS A 85 -20.02 -9.22 -3.13
C CYS A 85 -20.91 -8.12 -3.70
N VAL A 86 -21.18 -8.18 -5.00
CA VAL A 86 -21.92 -7.14 -5.72
C VAL A 86 -23.43 -7.21 -5.40
N GLY A 87 -23.96 -8.39 -5.05
CA GLY A 87 -25.38 -8.57 -4.69
C GLY A 87 -26.37 -8.35 -5.85
N GLU A 88 -25.87 -8.07 -7.04
CA GLU A 88 -26.64 -7.84 -8.26
C GLU A 88 -26.94 -9.16 -8.99
N VAL A 89 -28.07 -9.20 -9.72
CA VAL A 89 -28.45 -10.31 -10.59
C VAL A 89 -27.99 -9.98 -12.01
N PHE A 90 -27.25 -10.90 -12.63
CA PHE A 90 -26.76 -10.77 -13.99
C PHE A 90 -27.31 -11.88 -14.87
N ASP A 91 -27.80 -11.53 -16.07
CA ASP A 91 -28.28 -12.52 -17.06
C ASP A 91 -27.15 -13.44 -17.54
N VAL A 92 -25.93 -12.89 -17.65
CA VAL A 92 -24.74 -13.61 -18.09
C VAL A 92 -23.54 -13.14 -17.25
N VAL A 93 -22.77 -14.12 -16.76
CA VAL A 93 -21.48 -13.92 -16.10
C VAL A 93 -20.40 -14.61 -16.91
N PHE A 94 -19.31 -13.90 -17.19
CA PHE A 94 -18.12 -14.46 -17.82
C PHE A 94 -17.15 -14.91 -16.74
N LEU A 95 -16.56 -16.09 -16.91
CA LEU A 95 -15.51 -16.63 -16.07
C LEU A 95 -14.22 -16.74 -16.89
N ASP A 96 -13.14 -16.22 -16.35
CA ASP A 96 -11.79 -16.32 -16.93
C ASP A 96 -10.77 -16.68 -15.85
N GLY A 97 -9.64 -17.26 -16.26
CA GLY A 97 -8.59 -17.75 -15.38
C GLY A 97 -7.22 -17.20 -15.79
N ILE A 98 -6.56 -16.46 -14.89
CA ILE A 98 -5.18 -16.01 -15.10
C ILE A 98 -4.23 -16.91 -14.30
N TRP A 99 -3.49 -17.77 -15.01
CA TRP A 99 -2.49 -18.64 -14.41
C TRP A 99 -1.25 -17.86 -13.95
N LEU A 100 -1.03 -17.84 -12.64
CA LEU A 100 0.15 -17.30 -11.97
C LEU A 100 1.17 -18.44 -11.74
N LYS A 101 1.90 -18.81 -12.80
CA LYS A 101 2.72 -20.05 -12.84
C LYS A 101 1.85 -21.32 -12.79
N ARG A 102 2.45 -22.49 -12.52
CA ARG A 102 1.80 -23.80 -12.70
C ARG A 102 0.78 -24.17 -11.62
N ASP A 103 0.89 -23.61 -10.43
CA ASP A 103 0.15 -24.10 -9.24
C ASP A 103 -0.74 -23.02 -8.61
N ALA A 104 -1.03 -21.95 -9.35
CA ALA A 104 -1.90 -20.89 -8.90
C ALA A 104 -2.65 -20.27 -10.09
N VAL A 105 -3.97 -20.14 -9.96
CA VAL A 105 -4.85 -19.48 -10.93
C VAL A 105 -5.69 -18.44 -10.21
N VAL A 106 -5.79 -17.25 -10.78
CA VAL A 106 -6.76 -16.23 -10.35
C VAL A 106 -7.98 -16.38 -11.24
N LEU A 107 -9.05 -16.93 -10.68
CA LEU A 107 -10.37 -16.97 -11.30
C LEU A 107 -11.00 -15.59 -11.19
N ILE A 108 -11.56 -15.09 -12.28
CA ILE A 108 -12.19 -13.77 -12.36
C ILE A 108 -13.59 -13.96 -12.93
N ALA A 109 -14.59 -13.49 -12.18
CA ALA A 109 -15.96 -13.35 -12.66
C ALA A 109 -16.18 -11.91 -13.09
N CYS A 110 -16.70 -11.68 -14.30
CA CYS A 110 -17.00 -10.34 -14.79
C CYS A 110 -18.35 -10.27 -15.52
N SER A 111 -18.95 -9.07 -15.45
CA SER A 111 -20.03 -8.66 -16.33
C SER A 111 -19.44 -7.97 -17.57
N ARG A 112 -20.29 -7.50 -18.48
CA ARG A 112 -19.86 -6.67 -19.61
C ARG A 112 -19.19 -5.36 -19.19
N GLY A 113 -19.46 -4.85 -17.99
CA GLY A 113 -19.00 -3.54 -17.54
C GLY A 113 -17.87 -3.56 -16.52
N HIS A 114 -17.78 -4.62 -15.68
CA HIS A 114 -16.83 -4.65 -14.56
C HIS A 114 -16.61 -6.06 -13.99
N VAL A 115 -15.54 -6.20 -13.21
CA VAL A 115 -15.24 -7.41 -12.43
C VAL A 115 -16.20 -7.54 -11.25
N LEU A 116 -16.85 -8.70 -11.13
CA LEU A 116 -17.81 -9.02 -10.08
C LEU A 116 -17.16 -9.67 -8.88
N ALA A 117 -16.25 -10.61 -9.11
CA ALA A 117 -15.55 -11.35 -8.08
C ALA A 117 -14.23 -11.90 -8.61
N TRP A 118 -13.35 -12.30 -7.69
CA TRP A 118 -12.16 -13.08 -8.03
C TRP A 118 -11.79 -14.03 -6.89
N HIS A 119 -11.09 -15.10 -7.23
CA HIS A 119 -10.68 -16.14 -6.30
C HIS A 119 -9.31 -16.71 -6.68
N LEU A 120 -8.41 -16.86 -5.72
CA LEU A 120 -7.12 -17.54 -5.93
C LEU A 120 -7.29 -19.03 -5.62
N ALA A 121 -7.07 -19.88 -6.63
CA ALA A 121 -7.11 -21.34 -6.51
C ALA A 121 -5.79 -21.97 -6.98
N GLN A 122 -5.59 -23.26 -6.67
CA GLN A 122 -4.44 -24.02 -7.18
C GLN A 122 -4.64 -24.51 -8.62
N SER A 123 -5.90 -24.75 -9.00
CA SER A 123 -6.30 -25.20 -10.33
C SER A 123 -7.72 -24.78 -10.64
N GLU A 124 -8.06 -24.81 -11.93
CA GLU A 124 -9.45 -24.70 -12.38
C GLU A 124 -10.14 -26.05 -12.15
N CYS A 125 -11.01 -26.11 -11.15
CA CYS A 125 -11.80 -27.29 -10.83
C CYS A 125 -13.29 -26.93 -10.81
N ALA A 126 -14.11 -27.83 -11.32
CA ALA A 126 -15.58 -27.72 -11.27
C ALA A 126 -16.17 -28.36 -10.00
N GLU A 127 -15.34 -29.04 -9.20
CA GLU A 127 -15.75 -29.66 -7.94
C GLU A 127 -15.68 -28.65 -6.80
N ALA A 128 -16.71 -28.67 -5.95
CA ALA A 128 -16.89 -27.76 -4.81
C ALA A 128 -16.16 -28.23 -3.55
#